data_AF-A0A929VLS9-F1
#
_entry.id   AF-A0A929VLS9-F1
#
_cell.length_a   1.000
_cell.length_b   1.000
_cell.length_c   1.000
_cell.angle_alpha   90.00
_cell.angle_beta   90.00
_cell.angle_gamma   90.00
#
_symmetry.space_group_name_H-M   'P 1'
#
loop_
_entity.id
_entity.type
_entity.pdbx_description
1 polymer ?
#
loop_
_entity_poly.entity_id
_entity_poly.type
_entity_poly.pdbx_seq_one_letter_code
_entity_poly.pdbx_strand_id
1 'polypeptide(L)'
;MNRELDNKKGLKEELGQLIKFNRTAKGESQRGLARAIDVPNSNLKYIEDGINAPSFEIYKKIMIELNPNSKDREKMDYLYSRIRGTPPPDICEFMLANNEIFDSIRKNKCRLTRTQTEKLNTLLEAFAKENIDNLEEINNG
;
A
#
# COMPACT_ATOMS: atom_id res chain seq x y z
N MET A 1 -5.69 24.94 -8.51
CA MET A 1 -4.32 24.39 -8.58
C MET A 1 -3.64 24.35 -7.21
N ASN A 2 -3.61 25.44 -6.42
CA ASN A 2 -2.99 25.43 -5.07
C ASN A 2 -3.72 24.55 -4.02
N ARG A 3 -5.05 24.44 -4.06
CA ARG A 3 -5.80 23.62 -3.08
C ARG A 3 -5.47 22.13 -3.11
N GLU A 4 -5.17 21.52 -4.27
CA GLU A 4 -4.80 20.10 -4.33
C GLU A 4 -3.39 19.84 -3.80
N LEU A 5 -2.46 20.78 -4.00
CA LEU A 5 -1.10 20.71 -3.49
C LEU A 5 -1.07 20.90 -1.97
N ASP A 6 -1.83 21.87 -1.45
CA ASP A 6 -1.99 22.11 -0.02
C ASP A 6 -2.66 20.93 0.70
N ASN A 7 -3.67 20.31 0.07
CA ASN A 7 -4.39 19.18 0.64
C ASN A 7 -3.54 17.88 0.70
N LYS A 8 -2.52 17.76 -0.14
CA LYS A 8 -1.58 16.63 -0.09
C LYS A 8 -0.50 16.79 0.97
N LYS A 9 -0.23 18.01 1.46
CA LYS A 9 0.80 18.25 2.49
C LYS A 9 0.48 17.51 3.79
N GLY A 10 -0.73 17.70 4.32
CA GLY A 10 -1.16 17.02 5.55
C GLY A 10 -1.18 15.49 5.43
N LEU A 11 -1.55 14.96 4.26
CA LEU A 11 -1.52 13.52 4.00
C LEU A 11 -0.08 12.96 4.02
N LYS A 12 0.88 13.69 3.43
CA LYS A 12 2.29 13.29 3.46
C LYS A 12 2.87 13.35 4.86
N GLU A 13 2.55 14.39 5.63
CA GLU A 13 2.96 14.51 7.03
C GLU A 13 2.42 13.35 7.87
N GLU A 14 1.13 13.04 7.74
CA GLU A 14 0.50 11.91 8.45
C GLU A 14 1.14 10.57 8.05
N LEU A 15 1.41 10.35 6.76
CA LEU A 15 2.09 9.15 6.28
C LEU A 15 3.52 9.06 6.82
N GLY A 16 4.26 10.17 6.78
CA GLY A 16 5.62 10.27 7.30
C GLY A 16 5.70 9.96 8.79
N GLN A 17 4.74 10.47 9.59
CA GLN A 17 4.66 10.15 11.01
C GLN A 17 4.32 8.68 11.27
N LEU A 18 3.44 8.05 10.48
CA LEU A 18 3.14 6.62 10.62
C LEU A 18 4.35 5.72 10.28
N ILE A 19 5.11 6.08 9.23
CA ILE A 19 6.37 5.40 8.88
C ILE A 19 7.35 5.52 10.05
N LYS A 20 7.55 6.74 10.55
CA LYS A 20 8.44 7.01 11.69
C LYS A 20 8.00 6.24 12.93
N PHE A 21 6.71 6.24 13.24
CA PHE A 21 6.14 5.52 14.39
C PHE A 21 6.43 4.02 14.31
N ASN A 22 6.07 3.37 13.19
CA ASN A 22 6.31 1.93 12.99
C ASN A 22 7.81 1.60 13.05
N ARG A 23 8.67 2.43 12.42
CA ARG A 23 10.13 2.29 12.52
C ARG A 23 10.62 2.35 13.98
N THR A 24 10.19 3.37 14.73
CA THR A 24 10.62 3.53 16.13
C THR A 24 10.09 2.44 17.04
N ALA A 25 8.87 1.94 16.81
CA ALA A 25 8.28 0.84 17.56
C ALA A 25 9.06 -0.47 17.35
N LYS A 26 9.64 -0.67 16.16
CA LYS A 26 10.56 -1.78 15.85
C LYS A 26 11.98 -1.58 16.40
N GLY A 27 12.27 -0.44 17.04
CA GLY A 27 13.61 -0.10 17.55
C GLY A 27 14.61 0.30 16.46
N GLU A 28 14.16 0.57 15.24
CA GLU A 28 15.03 0.93 14.14
C GLU A 28 15.38 2.42 14.13
N SER A 29 16.66 2.72 13.89
CA SER A 29 17.10 4.10 13.62
C SER A 29 16.71 4.53 12.20
N GLN A 30 16.58 5.85 11.96
CA GLN A 30 16.34 6.38 10.60
C GLN A 30 17.42 5.91 9.62
N ARG A 31 18.69 5.88 10.03
CA ARG A 31 19.80 5.34 9.22
C ARG A 31 19.73 3.83 9.01
N GLY A 32 19.09 3.10 9.93
CA GLY A 32 18.83 1.66 9.82
C GLY A 32 17.86 1.39 8.67
N LEU A 33 16.66 1.93 8.77
CA LEU A 33 15.62 1.77 7.75
C LEU A 33 16.09 2.30 6.39
N ALA A 34 16.74 3.47 6.35
CA ALA A 34 17.24 4.05 5.10
C ALA A 34 18.20 3.12 4.35
N ARG A 35 19.08 2.41 5.08
CA ARG A 35 19.97 1.39 4.51
C ARG A 35 19.19 0.15 4.04
N ALA A 36 18.23 -0.32 4.83
CA ALA A 36 17.42 -1.50 4.48
C ALA A 36 16.61 -1.30 3.20
N ILE A 37 16.07 -0.09 2.98
CA ILE A 37 15.29 0.23 1.78
C ILE A 37 16.14 0.83 0.64
N ASP A 38 17.46 0.89 0.82
CA ASP A 38 18.45 1.38 -0.15
C ASP A 38 18.18 2.84 -0.62
N VAL A 39 18.10 3.76 0.34
CA VAL A 39 17.99 5.21 0.08
C VAL A 39 18.94 6.02 0.96
N PRO A 40 19.34 7.22 0.52
CA PRO A 40 20.03 8.16 1.39
C PRO A 40 19.19 8.48 2.63
N ASN A 41 19.84 8.58 3.80
CA ASN A 41 19.15 8.93 5.04
C ASN A 41 18.36 10.25 4.94
N SER A 42 18.86 11.22 4.17
CA SER A 42 18.15 12.48 3.91
C SER A 42 16.83 12.27 3.18
N ASN A 43 16.76 11.32 2.24
CA ASN A 43 15.53 11.04 1.51
C ASN A 43 14.48 10.41 2.43
N LEU A 44 14.87 9.45 3.28
CA LEU A 44 13.97 8.91 4.29
C LEU A 44 13.52 10.00 5.27
N LYS A 45 14.44 10.88 5.70
CA LYS A 45 14.08 12.03 6.54
C LYS A 45 13.01 12.90 5.89
N TYR A 46 13.16 13.24 4.62
CA TYR A 46 12.15 14.03 3.90
C TYR A 46 10.81 13.31 3.73
N ILE A 47 10.81 11.98 3.68
CA ILE A 47 9.58 11.18 3.70
C ILE A 47 8.93 11.24 5.09
N GLU A 48 9.69 11.01 6.16
CA GLU A 48 9.18 11.05 7.55
C GLU A 48 8.69 12.45 7.96
N ASP A 49 9.33 13.50 7.44
CA ASP A 49 8.95 14.90 7.67
C ASP A 49 7.79 15.34 6.75
N GLY A 50 7.27 14.46 5.88
CA GLY A 50 6.14 14.76 4.99
C GLY A 50 6.43 15.69 3.83
N ILE A 51 7.70 15.99 3.57
CA ILE A 51 8.15 16.83 2.46
C ILE A 51 7.95 16.06 1.14
N ASN A 52 8.46 14.83 1.11
CA ASN A 52 8.36 13.93 -0.03
C ASN A 52 7.37 12.80 0.26
N ALA A 53 6.67 12.36 -0.80
CA ALA A 53 5.96 11.09 -0.75
C ALA A 53 6.91 9.98 -1.21
N PRO A 54 6.84 8.77 -0.62
CA PRO A 54 7.61 7.65 -1.14
C PRO A 54 7.17 7.33 -2.57
N SER A 55 8.13 6.92 -3.41
CA SER A 55 7.81 6.33 -4.72
C SER A 55 7.24 4.93 -4.54
N PHE A 56 6.78 4.32 -5.63
CA PHE A 56 6.23 2.96 -5.65
C PHE A 56 7.20 1.94 -5.02
N GLU A 57 8.43 1.89 -5.53
CA GLU A 57 9.47 0.97 -5.04
C GLU A 57 9.84 1.24 -3.59
N ILE A 58 9.96 2.51 -3.19
CA ILE A 58 10.31 2.85 -1.82
C ILE A 58 9.19 2.49 -0.86
N TYR A 59 7.94 2.74 -1.23
CA TYR A 59 6.80 2.36 -0.39
C TYR A 59 6.69 0.85 -0.24
N LYS A 60 6.90 0.08 -1.33
CA LYS A 60 6.97 -1.39 -1.29
C LYS A 60 8.02 -1.87 -0.30
N LYS A 61 9.24 -1.36 -0.39
CA LYS A 61 10.34 -1.71 0.54
C LYS A 61 10.02 -1.32 1.99
N ILE A 62 9.39 -0.17 2.22
CA ILE A 62 8.95 0.25 3.57
C ILE A 62 7.92 -0.73 4.15
N MET A 63 6.93 -1.17 3.36
CA MET A 63 5.93 -2.13 3.82
C MET A 63 6.54 -3.47 4.20
N ILE A 64 7.51 -3.95 3.41
CA ILE A 64 8.23 -5.20 3.68
C ILE A 64 9.08 -5.06 4.94
N GLU A 65 9.90 -4.01 5.03
CA GLU A 65 10.83 -3.86 6.15
C GLU A 65 10.09 -3.57 7.46
N LEU A 66 9.12 -2.67 7.47
CA LEU A 66 8.41 -2.31 8.70
C LEU A 66 7.35 -3.32 9.10
N ASN A 67 6.81 -4.10 8.15
CA ASN A 67 5.73 -5.07 8.36
C ASN A 67 4.66 -4.56 9.35
N PRO A 68 3.99 -3.43 9.04
CA PRO A 68 3.06 -2.80 9.97
C PRO A 68 1.88 -3.71 10.29
N ASN A 69 1.29 -3.54 11.47
CA ASN A 69 0.04 -4.22 11.82
C ASN A 69 -1.09 -3.84 10.85
N SER A 70 -2.18 -4.62 10.82
CA SER A 70 -3.27 -4.44 9.86
C SER A 70 -3.88 -3.03 9.86
N LYS A 71 -4.07 -2.43 11.04
CA LYS A 71 -4.66 -1.09 11.18
C LYS A 71 -3.74 0.00 10.64
N ASP A 72 -2.44 -0.08 10.97
CA ASP A 72 -1.47 0.87 10.45
C ASP A 72 -1.27 0.69 8.95
N ARG A 73 -1.22 -0.57 8.47
CA ARG A 73 -1.13 -0.90 7.05
C ARG A 73 -2.29 -0.28 6.27
N GLU A 74 -3.52 -0.51 6.69
CA GLU A 74 -4.73 0.05 6.04
C GLU A 74 -4.64 1.57 5.94
N LYS A 75 -4.26 2.24 7.04
CA LYS A 75 -4.16 3.69 7.07
C LYS A 75 -3.01 4.22 6.20
N MET A 76 -1.86 3.55 6.22
CA MET A 76 -0.72 3.91 5.38
C MET A 76 -1.07 3.75 3.89
N ASP A 77 -1.72 2.65 3.52
CA ASP A 77 -2.13 2.35 2.14
C ASP A 77 -3.15 3.38 1.63
N TYR A 78 -4.11 3.75 2.48
CA TYR A 78 -5.05 4.83 2.22
C TYR A 78 -4.32 6.15 1.92
N LEU A 79 -3.39 6.56 2.79
CA LEU A 79 -2.65 7.81 2.63
C LEU A 79 -1.79 7.80 1.37
N TYR A 80 -1.03 6.73 1.15
CA TYR A 80 -0.21 6.55 -0.05
C TYR A 80 -1.05 6.70 -1.32
N SER A 81 -2.19 6.00 -1.37
CA SER A 81 -3.08 6.00 -2.54
C SER A 81 -3.68 7.37 -2.81
N ARG A 82 -4.06 8.10 -1.76
CA ARG A 82 -4.57 9.48 -1.87
C ARG A 82 -3.50 10.47 -2.33
N ILE A 83 -2.25 10.26 -1.94
CA ILE A 83 -1.13 11.12 -2.35
C ILE A 83 -0.74 10.86 -3.81
N ARG A 84 -0.57 9.60 -4.20
CA ARG A 84 -0.04 9.17 -5.50
C ARG A 84 -1.12 9.02 -6.58
N GLY A 85 -2.38 8.83 -6.20
CA GLY A 85 -3.48 8.59 -7.14
C GLY A 85 -3.46 7.19 -7.75
N THR A 86 -2.78 6.24 -7.12
CA THR A 86 -2.64 4.85 -7.55
C THR A 86 -2.86 3.91 -6.36
N PRO A 87 -3.29 2.66 -6.55
CA PRO A 87 -3.34 1.66 -5.48
C PRO A 87 -1.95 1.41 -4.85
N PRO A 88 -1.89 0.76 -3.67
CA PRO A 88 -0.65 0.27 -3.09
C PRO A 88 0.09 -0.72 -4.01
N PRO A 89 1.41 -0.90 -3.85
CA PRO A 89 2.23 -1.70 -4.76
C PRO A 89 1.79 -3.14 -4.95
N ASP A 90 1.47 -3.86 -3.87
CA ASP A 90 0.99 -5.24 -3.92
C ASP A 90 -0.35 -5.38 -4.64
N ILE A 91 -1.29 -4.46 -4.41
CA ILE A 91 -2.55 -4.41 -5.15
C ILE A 91 -2.31 -4.12 -6.64
N CYS A 92 -1.40 -3.19 -6.96
CA CYS A 92 -1.06 -2.87 -8.34
C CYS A 92 -0.45 -4.09 -9.06
N GLU A 93 0.48 -4.78 -8.41
CA GLU A 93 1.12 -5.99 -8.92
C GLU A 93 0.11 -7.13 -9.12
N PHE A 94 -0.78 -7.34 -8.15
CA PHE A 94 -1.88 -8.30 -8.27
C PHE A 94 -2.75 -8.01 -9.50
N MET A 95 -3.13 -6.74 -9.71
CA MET A 95 -3.94 -6.33 -10.86
C MET A 95 -3.19 -6.52 -12.19
N LEU A 96 -1.89 -6.24 -12.24
CA LEU A 96 -1.07 -6.44 -13.45
C LEU A 96 -0.87 -7.91 -13.80
N ALA A 97 -0.69 -8.78 -12.79
CA ALA A 97 -0.62 -10.21 -12.98
C ALA A 97 -1.95 -10.79 -13.49
N ASN A 98 -3.07 -10.17 -13.11
CA ASN A 98 -4.42 -10.56 -13.52
C ASN A 98 -5.03 -9.57 -14.53
N ASN A 99 -4.24 -9.15 -15.53
CA ASN A 99 -4.62 -8.08 -16.46
C ASN A 99 -5.87 -8.40 -17.31
N GLU A 100 -6.27 -9.66 -17.43
CA GLU A 100 -7.51 -10.08 -18.09
C GLU A 100 -8.75 -9.47 -17.44
N ILE A 101 -8.68 -9.17 -16.14
CA ILE A 101 -9.76 -8.49 -15.39
C ILE A 101 -9.99 -7.07 -15.92
N PHE A 102 -9.01 -6.44 -16.57
CA PHE A 102 -9.12 -5.06 -17.05
C PHE A 102 -10.23 -4.89 -18.07
N ASP A 103 -10.46 -5.87 -18.94
CA ASP A 103 -11.51 -5.78 -19.96
C ASP A 103 -12.90 -5.86 -19.32
N SER A 104 -13.05 -6.68 -18.30
CA SER A 104 -14.27 -6.73 -17.48
C SER A 104 -14.49 -5.43 -16.73
N ILE A 105 -13.43 -4.84 -16.15
CA ILE A 105 -13.51 -3.53 -15.47
C ILE A 105 -13.89 -2.43 -16.47
N ARG A 106 -13.27 -2.36 -17.65
CA ARG A 106 -13.55 -1.35 -18.68
C ARG A 106 -15.00 -1.37 -19.18
N LYS A 107 -15.66 -2.53 -19.18
CA LYS A 107 -17.09 -2.64 -19.51
C LYS A 107 -17.99 -1.95 -18.47
N ASN A 108 -17.52 -1.76 -17.24
CA ASN A 108 -18.20 -0.96 -16.23
C ASN A 108 -18.05 0.53 -16.58
N LYS A 109 -19.09 1.11 -17.17
CA LYS A 109 -19.12 2.54 -17.58
C LYS A 109 -19.20 3.52 -16.39
N CYS A 110 -19.45 3.00 -15.19
CA CYS A 110 -19.66 3.76 -13.97
C CYS A 110 -18.94 3.08 -12.79
N ARG A 111 -18.79 3.80 -11.68
CA ARG A 111 -18.34 3.20 -10.42
C ARG A 111 -19.32 2.12 -9.96
N LEU A 112 -18.77 1.03 -9.41
CA LEU A 112 -19.57 0.01 -8.76
C LEU A 112 -20.38 0.60 -7.61
N THR A 113 -21.63 0.16 -7.46
CA THR A 113 -22.43 0.45 -6.27
C THR A 113 -21.87 -0.27 -5.06
N ARG A 114 -22.25 0.17 -3.86
CA ARG A 114 -21.85 -0.50 -2.61
C ARG A 114 -22.12 -2.01 -2.65
N THR A 115 -23.32 -2.41 -3.05
CA THR A 115 -23.72 -3.82 -3.14
C THR A 115 -22.91 -4.59 -4.21
N GLN A 116 -22.55 -3.95 -5.32
CA GLN A 116 -21.69 -4.59 -6.33
C GLN A 116 -20.27 -4.81 -5.81
N THR A 117 -19.72 -3.82 -5.10
CA THR A 117 -18.41 -3.94 -4.45
C THR A 117 -18.43 -5.04 -3.37
N GLU A 118 -19.48 -5.12 -2.55
CA GLU A 118 -19.65 -6.18 -1.55
C GLU A 118 -19.63 -7.57 -2.22
N LYS A 119 -20.37 -7.76 -3.32
CA LYS A 119 -20.36 -9.02 -4.09
C LYS A 119 -18.98 -9.36 -4.65
N LEU A 120 -18.26 -8.38 -5.19
CA LEU A 120 -16.91 -8.58 -5.71
C LEU A 120 -15.94 -8.95 -4.59
N ASN A 121 -16.02 -8.29 -3.43
CA ASN A 121 -15.19 -8.61 -2.28
C ASN A 121 -15.45 -10.05 -1.80
N THR A 122 -16.71 -10.47 -1.66
CA THR A 122 -17.04 -11.85 -1.29
C THR A 122 -16.48 -12.87 -2.28
N LEU A 123 -16.48 -12.58 -3.58
CA LEU A 123 -15.88 -13.46 -4.59
C LEU A 123 -14.35 -13.55 -4.43
N LEU A 124 -13.68 -12.42 -4.22
CA LEU A 124 -12.23 -12.39 -4.01
C LEU A 124 -11.80 -13.08 -2.71
N GLU A 125 -12.60 -12.94 -1.64
CA GLU A 125 -12.40 -13.65 -0.37
C GLU A 125 -12.54 -15.17 -0.54
N ALA A 126 -13.49 -15.62 -1.38
CA ALA A 126 -13.64 -17.03 -1.70
C ALA A 126 -12.41 -17.59 -2.44
N PHE A 127 -11.88 -16.85 -3.42
CA PHE A 127 -10.64 -17.22 -4.12
C PHE A 127 -9.42 -17.24 -3.19
N ALA A 128 -9.34 -16.28 -2.26
CA ALA A 128 -8.26 -16.25 -1.27
C ALA A 128 -8.27 -17.51 -0.40
N LYS A 129 -9.45 -17.96 0.02
CA LYS A 129 -9.59 -19.21 0.78
C LYS A 129 -9.17 -20.43 -0.05
N GLU A 130 -9.67 -20.55 -1.27
CA GLU A 130 -9.32 -21.65 -2.19
C GLU A 130 -7.80 -21.76 -2.42
N ASN A 131 -7.12 -20.62 -2.59
CA ASN A 131 -5.67 -20.58 -2.76
C ASN A 131 -4.91 -21.05 -1.51
N ILE A 132 -5.40 -20.74 -0.31
CA ILE A 132 -4.80 -21.20 0.96
C ILE A 132 -4.98 -22.71 1.09
N ASP A 133 -6.21 -23.21 0.89
CA ASP A 133 -6.53 -24.64 0.99
C ASP A 133 -5.65 -25.46 0.02
N ASN A 134 -5.48 -25.01 -1.22
CA ASN A 134 -4.61 -25.65 -2.22
C ASN A 134 -3.13 -25.66 -1.82
N LEU A 135 -2.63 -24.62 -1.15
CA LEU A 135 -1.25 -24.57 -0.65
C LEU A 135 -1.03 -25.53 0.51
N GLU A 136 -2.03 -25.73 1.37
CA GLU A 136 -1.97 -26.71 2.46
C GLU A 136 -2.01 -28.14 1.95
N GLU A 137 -2.79 -28.44 0.90
CA GLU A 137 -2.81 -29.77 0.28
C GLU A 137 -1.47 -30.14 -0.36
N ILE A 138 -0.80 -29.19 -1.04
CA ILE A 138 0.52 -29.42 -1.65
C ILE A 138 1.62 -29.66 -0.61
N ASN A 139 1.55 -29.01 0.55
CA ASN A 139 2.58 -29.15 1.59
C ASN A 139 2.40 -30.38 2.48
N ASN A 140 1.23 -31.01 2.45
CA ASN A 140 0.87 -32.17 3.28
C ASN A 140 0.76 -33.49 2.51
N GLY A 141 0.95 -33.48 1.18
CA GLY A 141 0.99 -34.66 0.30
C GLY A 141 2.40 -35.06 -0.09
#